data_AF-A0A1E7F120-F1
#
_entry.id   AF-A0A1E7F120-F1
#
_cell.length_a   1.000
_cell.length_b   1.000
_cell.length_c   1.000
_cell.angle_alpha   90.00
_cell.angle_beta   90.00
_cell.angle_gamma   90.00
#
_symmetry.space_group_name_H-M   'P 1'
#
loop_
_entity.id
_entity.type
_entity.pdbx_description
1 polymer ?
#
loop_
_entity_poly.entity_id
_entity_poly.type
_entity_poly.pdbx_seq_one_letter_code
_entity_poly.pdbx_strand_id
1 'polypeptide(L)'
;MDGLRHSLFVPATSSFFLVVGVATAIKEQVKTRYAAKDDNGKPLYEHPYRPWIEIDPKYKEQGDRAWRAFKMCENVKEWTVFSMPLVWIIAMFGSSLPYVEDSYVNYFLAATSVLYAYANHQFIFGYLESPEKRMKGFKLRMLVFKLWLLGSGLSLLGYGLTTAAAKLSA
;
A
#
# COMPACT_ATOMS: atom_id res chain seq x y z
N MET A 1 8.47 -3.71 -29.98
CA MET A 1 8.58 -4.17 -28.57
C MET A 1 8.81 -3.03 -27.59
N ASP A 2 9.41 -1.92 -28.00
CA ASP A 2 9.71 -0.80 -27.09
C ASP A 2 8.48 -0.02 -26.61
N GLY A 3 7.44 0.13 -27.45
CA GLY A 3 6.19 0.81 -27.05
C GLY A 3 5.45 0.12 -25.89
N LEU A 4 5.39 -1.22 -25.90
CA LEU A 4 4.78 -1.99 -24.79
C LEU A 4 5.61 -1.86 -23.50
N ARG A 5 6.95 -1.86 -23.60
CA ARG A 5 7.84 -1.69 -22.45
C ARG A 5 7.69 -0.30 -21.82
N HIS A 6 7.57 0.75 -22.63
CA HIS A 6 7.34 2.11 -22.13
C HIS A 6 5.96 2.28 -21.49
N SER A 7 4.92 1.68 -22.07
CA SER A 7 3.56 1.69 -21.53
C SER A 7 3.45 0.98 -20.18
N LEU A 8 4.18 -0.13 -19.99
CA LEU A 8 4.13 -0.93 -18.76
C LEU A 8 5.10 -0.47 -17.67
N PHE A 9 6.04 0.43 -17.97
CA PHE A 9 7.07 0.86 -17.03
C PHE A 9 6.49 1.55 -15.79
N VAL A 10 5.52 2.45 -15.97
CA VAL A 10 4.90 3.18 -14.86
C VAL A 10 4.11 2.26 -13.92
N PRO A 11 3.15 1.44 -14.38
CA PRO A 11 2.43 0.52 -13.48
C PRO A 11 3.35 -0.52 -12.81
N ALA A 12 4.41 -0.96 -13.49
CA ALA A 12 5.44 -1.82 -12.88
C ALA A 12 6.19 -1.09 -11.76
N THR A 13 6.61 0.16 -11.99
CA THR A 13 7.28 1.00 -10.98
C THR A 13 6.36 1.31 -9.80
N SER A 14 5.09 1.61 -10.07
CA SER A 14 4.05 1.78 -9.04
C SER A 14 3.89 0.52 -8.18
N SER A 15 3.83 -0.65 -8.82
CA SER A 15 3.77 -1.94 -8.13
C SER A 15 5.02 -2.18 -7.28
N PHE A 16 6.19 -1.85 -7.81
CA PHE A 16 7.45 -1.93 -7.06
C PHE A 16 7.41 -1.05 -5.79
N PHE A 17 6.95 0.19 -5.88
CA PHE A 17 6.81 1.06 -4.69
C PHE A 17 5.85 0.50 -3.63
N LEU A 18 4.73 -0.10 -4.06
CA LEU A 18 3.82 -0.79 -3.15
C LEU A 18 4.52 -1.95 -2.43
N VAL A 19 5.26 -2.77 -3.17
CA VAL A 19 6.02 -3.91 -2.63
C VAL A 19 7.15 -3.47 -1.69
N VAL A 20 7.87 -2.39 -2.01
CA VAL A 20 8.88 -1.79 -1.12
C VAL A 20 8.26 -1.38 0.22
N GLY A 21 7.04 -0.84 0.19
CA GLY A 21 6.27 -0.56 1.41
C GLY A 21 6.04 -1.80 2.27
N VAL A 22 5.65 -2.91 1.66
CA VAL A 22 5.49 -4.20 2.36
C VAL A 22 6.81 -4.72 2.91
N ALA A 23 7.88 -4.71 2.10
CA ALA A 23 9.21 -5.13 2.54
C ALA A 23 9.71 -4.31 3.74
N THR A 24 9.48 -3.00 3.73
CA THR A 24 9.81 -2.09 4.84
C THR A 24 9.02 -2.45 6.09
N ALA A 25 7.71 -2.70 5.96
CA ALA A 25 6.86 -3.08 7.07
C ALA A 25 7.28 -4.42 7.70
N ILE A 26 7.61 -5.42 6.87
CA ILE A 26 8.12 -6.73 7.32
C ILE A 26 9.45 -6.54 8.06
N LYS A 27 10.38 -5.77 7.49
CA LYS A 27 11.68 -5.49 8.12
C LYS A 27 11.50 -4.87 9.51
N GLU A 28 10.67 -3.84 9.64
CA GLU A 28 10.46 -3.16 10.91
C GLU A 28 9.69 -4.03 11.92
N GLN A 29 8.74 -4.85 11.46
CA GLN A 29 8.08 -5.85 12.30
C GLN A 29 9.09 -6.84 12.88
N VAL A 30 9.92 -7.44 12.03
CA VAL A 30 10.96 -8.41 12.42
C VAL A 30 11.91 -7.75 13.42
N LYS A 31 12.46 -6.58 13.07
CA LYS A 31 13.39 -5.84 13.92
C LYS A 31 12.80 -5.54 15.30
N THR A 32 11.59 -4.99 15.34
CA THR A 32 10.93 -4.60 16.59
C THR A 32 10.61 -5.82 17.45
N ARG A 33 10.16 -6.92 16.83
CA ARG A 33 9.85 -8.16 17.54
C ARG A 33 11.08 -8.82 18.14
N TYR A 34 12.16 -8.97 17.39
CA TYR A 34 13.37 -9.64 17.89
C TYR A 34 14.12 -8.80 18.93
N ALA A 35 13.85 -7.50 18.99
CA ALA A 35 14.33 -6.63 20.07
C ALA A 35 13.52 -6.78 21.37
N ALA A 36 12.30 -7.32 21.31
CA ALA A 36 11.40 -7.49 22.44
C ALA A 36 11.78 -8.77 23.23
N LYS A 37 12.61 -8.61 24.27
CA LYS A 37 13.16 -9.71 25.08
C LYS A 37 13.02 -9.43 26.58
N ASP A 38 12.95 -10.51 27.37
CA ASP A 38 13.02 -10.44 28.83
C ASP A 38 14.47 -10.20 29.33
N ASP A 39 14.65 -10.10 30.64
CA ASP A 39 15.97 -9.89 31.27
C ASP A 39 16.94 -11.07 31.02
N ASN A 40 16.41 -12.26 30.69
CA ASN A 40 17.17 -13.47 30.38
C ASN A 40 17.48 -13.59 28.88
N GLY A 41 17.09 -12.61 28.07
CA GLY A 41 17.26 -12.60 26.61
C GLY A 41 16.29 -13.51 25.85
N LYS A 42 15.28 -14.09 26.51
CA LYS A 42 14.21 -14.86 25.86
C LYS A 42 13.22 -13.92 25.17
N PRO A 43 12.66 -14.30 24.01
CA PRO A 43 11.64 -13.50 23.34
C PRO A 43 10.42 -13.30 24.25
N LEU A 44 9.89 -12.07 24.31
CA LEU A 44 8.67 -11.77 25.08
C LEU A 44 7.44 -12.51 24.55
N TYR A 45 7.45 -12.88 23.27
CA TYR A 45 6.40 -13.69 22.63
C TYR A 45 6.98 -15.01 22.16
N GLU A 46 6.52 -16.12 22.74
CA GLU A 46 6.92 -17.46 22.32
C GLU A 46 6.55 -17.74 20.85
N HIS A 47 5.32 -17.38 20.45
CA HIS A 47 4.85 -17.61 19.09
C HIS A 47 4.83 -16.32 18.25
N PRO A 48 5.29 -16.35 16.97
CA PRO A 48 5.32 -15.18 16.08
C PRO A 48 4.02 -14.45 15.86
N TYR A 49 2.91 -15.18 16.00
CA TYR A 49 1.57 -14.75 15.63
C TYR A 49 0.59 -14.85 16.80
N ARG A 50 1.05 -14.87 18.07
CA ARG A 50 0.17 -14.85 19.26
C ARG A 50 0.41 -13.66 20.21
N PRO A 51 0.11 -12.44 19.75
CA PRO A 51 0.33 -11.23 20.54
C PRO A 51 -0.76 -10.95 21.60
N TRP A 52 -1.80 -11.80 21.70
CA TRP A 52 -2.83 -11.70 22.75
C TRP A 52 -2.44 -12.41 24.05
N ILE A 53 -1.24 -12.98 24.12
CA ILE A 53 -0.72 -13.59 25.34
C ILE A 53 -0.39 -12.46 26.32
N GLU A 54 -0.81 -12.61 27.58
CA GLU A 54 -0.46 -11.67 28.63
C GLU A 54 1.05 -11.69 28.86
N ILE A 55 1.66 -10.51 28.78
CA ILE A 55 3.08 -10.28 29.01
C ILE A 55 3.21 -9.68 30.40
N ASP A 56 4.31 -9.96 31.09
CA ASP A 56 4.63 -9.30 32.35
C ASP A 56 4.47 -7.77 32.22
N PRO A 57 3.74 -7.11 33.14
CA PRO A 57 3.55 -5.66 33.14
C PRO A 57 4.84 -4.86 32.99
N LYS A 58 5.98 -5.38 33.47
CA LYS A 58 7.32 -4.79 33.31
C LYS A 58 7.70 -4.56 31.85
N TYR A 59 7.26 -5.43 30.93
CA TYR A 59 7.61 -5.36 29.51
C TYR A 59 6.47 -4.86 28.62
N LYS A 60 5.38 -4.35 29.22
CA LYS A 60 4.18 -3.95 28.50
C LYS A 60 4.46 -2.99 27.34
N GLU A 61 5.32 -1.99 27.54
CA GLU A 61 5.64 -1.02 26.47
C GLU A 61 6.33 -1.67 25.26
N GLN A 62 7.29 -2.57 25.51
CA GLN A 62 7.99 -3.32 24.47
C GLN A 62 7.03 -4.28 23.77
N GLY A 63 6.19 -4.95 24.55
CA GLY A 63 5.11 -5.82 24.08
C GLY A 63 4.16 -5.08 23.15
N ASP A 64 3.60 -3.96 23.61
CA ASP A 64 2.69 -3.11 22.85
C ASP A 64 3.32 -2.61 21.56
N ARG A 65 4.61 -2.24 21.57
CA ARG A 65 5.34 -1.82 20.37
C ARG A 65 5.47 -2.95 19.35
N ALA A 66 5.83 -4.16 19.80
CA ALA A 66 5.90 -5.33 18.93
C ALA A 66 4.53 -5.74 18.37
N TRP A 67 3.46 -5.62 19.17
CA TRP A 67 2.08 -5.81 18.70
C TRP A 67 1.68 -4.78 17.64
N ARG A 68 1.97 -3.50 17.88
CA ARG A 68 1.73 -2.44 16.89
C ARG A 68 2.49 -2.72 15.59
N ALA A 69 3.74 -3.16 15.68
CA ALA A 69 4.55 -3.50 14.51
C ALA A 69 3.92 -4.66 13.69
N PHE A 70 3.37 -5.67 14.37
CA PHE A 70 2.61 -6.74 13.71
C PHE A 70 1.35 -6.20 13.00
N LYS A 71 0.49 -5.47 13.71
CA LYS A 71 -0.74 -4.89 13.13
C LYS A 71 -0.47 -3.91 12.00
N MET A 72 0.63 -3.15 12.11
CA MET A 72 1.12 -2.28 11.06
C MET A 72 1.49 -3.08 9.81
N CYS A 73 2.23 -4.18 9.94
CA CYS A 73 2.61 -5.01 8.80
C CYS A 73 1.41 -5.67 8.12
N GLU A 74 0.49 -6.28 8.89
CA GLU A 74 -0.75 -6.84 8.35
C GLU A 74 -1.51 -5.80 7.53
N ASN A 75 -1.67 -4.60 8.09
CA ASN A 75 -2.36 -3.52 7.42
C ASN A 75 -1.68 -3.10 6.11
N VAL A 76 -0.35 -2.96 6.10
CA VAL A 76 0.38 -2.61 4.86
C VAL A 76 0.22 -3.69 3.78
N LYS A 77 0.23 -4.97 4.16
CA LYS A 77 -0.04 -6.09 3.23
C LYS A 77 -1.45 -6.01 2.64
N GLU A 78 -2.47 -5.90 3.50
CA GLU A 78 -3.88 -5.81 3.09
C GLU A 78 -4.11 -4.66 2.11
N TRP A 79 -3.65 -3.45 2.45
CA TRP A 79 -3.83 -2.28 1.59
C TRP A 79 -3.05 -2.36 0.28
N THR A 80 -1.94 -3.08 0.25
CA THR A 80 -1.19 -3.34 -1.00
C THR A 80 -1.98 -4.26 -1.92
N VAL A 81 -2.61 -5.31 -1.39
CA VAL A 81 -3.47 -6.22 -2.16
C VAL A 81 -4.64 -5.48 -2.81
N PHE A 82 -5.26 -4.52 -2.10
CA PHE A 82 -6.35 -3.73 -2.68
C PHE A 82 -5.87 -2.66 -3.66
N SER A 83 -4.71 -2.04 -3.42
CA SER A 83 -4.24 -0.91 -4.23
C SER A 83 -3.66 -1.35 -5.58
N MET A 84 -2.96 -2.49 -5.60
CA MET A 84 -2.23 -2.94 -6.78
C MET A 84 -3.15 -3.16 -8.00
N PRO A 85 -4.31 -3.86 -7.90
CA PRO A 85 -5.22 -4.00 -9.04
C PRO A 85 -5.73 -2.65 -9.57
N LEU A 86 -5.97 -1.68 -8.70
CA LEU A 86 -6.50 -0.36 -9.10
C LEU A 86 -5.50 0.39 -9.99
N VAL A 87 -4.21 0.36 -9.62
CA VAL A 87 -3.13 0.93 -10.43
C VAL A 87 -3.09 0.30 -11.82
N TRP A 88 -3.19 -1.03 -11.89
CA TRP A 88 -3.19 -1.76 -13.16
C TRP A 88 -4.42 -1.46 -14.02
N ILE A 89 -5.61 -1.39 -13.41
CA ILE A 89 -6.84 -1.02 -14.12
C ILE A 89 -6.72 0.37 -14.75
N ILE A 90 -6.22 1.35 -13.99
CA ILE A 90 -6.00 2.71 -14.51
C ILE A 90 -4.95 2.70 -15.63
N ALA A 91 -3.87 1.95 -15.48
CA ALA A 91 -2.83 1.88 -16.51
C ALA A 91 -3.33 1.28 -17.83
N MET A 92 -4.21 0.27 -17.76
CA MET A 92 -4.72 -0.40 -18.95
C MET A 92 -5.89 0.33 -19.62
N PHE A 93 -6.75 0.98 -18.82
CA PHE A 93 -8.02 1.53 -19.32
C PHE A 93 -8.15 3.05 -19.16
N GLY A 94 -7.18 3.72 -18.53
CA GLY A 94 -7.25 5.14 -18.22
C GLY A 94 -7.42 6.03 -19.44
N SER A 95 -6.75 5.71 -20.55
CA SER A 95 -6.86 6.43 -21.82
C SER A 95 -8.13 6.13 -22.60
N SER A 96 -8.99 5.23 -22.11
CA SER A 96 -10.35 5.06 -22.65
C SER A 96 -11.29 6.18 -22.22
N LEU A 97 -10.88 7.03 -21.26
CA LEU A 97 -11.62 8.22 -20.88
C LEU A 97 -11.45 9.33 -21.93
N PRO A 98 -12.52 10.10 -22.22
CA PRO A 98 -12.44 11.18 -23.18
C PRO A 98 -11.42 12.23 -22.73
N TYR A 99 -10.60 12.71 -23.67
CA TYR A 99 -9.55 13.71 -23.44
C TYR A 99 -8.39 13.27 -22.52
N VAL A 100 -8.29 11.98 -22.20
CA VAL A 100 -7.20 11.44 -21.39
C VAL A 100 -6.18 10.73 -22.29
N GLU A 101 -4.99 11.31 -22.39
CA GLU A 101 -3.87 10.68 -23.08
C GLU A 101 -3.13 9.67 -22.19
N ASP A 102 -2.45 8.69 -22.79
CA ASP A 102 -1.59 7.74 -22.07
C ASP A 102 -0.51 8.45 -21.25
N SER A 103 -0.01 9.58 -21.74
CA SER A 103 0.97 10.42 -21.04
C SER A 103 0.43 10.92 -19.70
N TYR A 104 -0.83 11.34 -19.66
CA TYR A 104 -1.50 11.84 -18.45
C TYR A 104 -1.76 10.72 -17.45
N VAL A 105 -2.15 9.54 -17.93
CA VAL A 105 -2.28 8.33 -17.09
C VAL A 105 -0.94 8.01 -16.41
N ASN A 106 0.14 8.04 -17.18
CA ASN A 106 1.49 7.78 -16.69
C ASN A 106 1.93 8.80 -15.64
N TYR A 107 1.76 10.11 -15.89
CA TYR A 107 2.10 11.15 -14.91
C TYR A 107 1.26 11.03 -13.64
N PHE A 108 -0.05 10.78 -13.78
CA PHE A 108 -0.94 10.59 -12.65
C PHE A 108 -0.52 9.40 -11.79
N LEU A 109 -0.28 8.23 -12.40
CA LEU A 109 0.14 7.03 -11.69
C LEU A 109 1.51 7.21 -11.03
N ALA A 110 2.48 7.80 -11.73
CA ALA A 110 3.81 8.06 -11.17
C ALA A 110 3.71 8.97 -9.92
N ALA A 111 3.03 10.12 -10.04
CA ALA A 111 2.89 11.08 -8.96
C ALA A 111 2.16 10.49 -7.75
N THR A 112 1.02 9.83 -7.99
CA THR A 112 0.21 9.23 -6.92
C THR A 112 0.90 8.04 -6.27
N SER A 113 1.72 7.27 -6.99
CA SER A 113 2.48 6.14 -6.43
C SER A 113 3.60 6.60 -5.51
N VAL A 114 4.32 7.67 -5.89
CA VAL A 114 5.31 8.30 -5.01
C VAL A 114 4.64 8.84 -3.74
N LEU A 115 3.49 9.50 -3.91
CA LEU A 115 2.71 10.02 -2.77
C LEU A 115 2.21 8.89 -1.86
N TYR A 116 1.75 7.78 -2.42
CA TYR A 116 1.34 6.59 -1.66
C TYR A 116 2.52 6.01 -0.88
N ALA A 117 3.68 5.86 -1.53
CA ALA A 117 4.89 5.33 -0.89
C ALA A 117 5.32 6.21 0.29
N TYR A 118 5.32 7.54 0.10
CA TYR A 118 5.59 8.50 1.16
C TYR A 118 4.57 8.40 2.31
N ALA A 119 3.28 8.34 1.98
CA ALA A 119 2.21 8.19 2.97
C ALA A 119 2.34 6.89 3.76
N ASN A 120 2.71 5.80 3.08
CA ASN A 120 2.91 4.49 3.69
C ASN A 120 4.15 4.48 4.60
N HIS A 121 5.23 5.15 4.22
CA HIS A 121 6.39 5.37 5.09
C HIS A 121 5.98 6.12 6.37
N GLN A 122 5.25 7.24 6.24
CA GLN A 122 4.73 8.00 7.39
C GLN A 122 3.81 7.14 8.28
N PHE A 123 2.99 6.27 7.68
CA PHE A 123 2.15 5.33 8.43
C PHE A 123 2.98 4.32 9.23
N ILE A 124 3.96 3.68 8.60
CA ILE A 124 4.81 2.65 9.22
C ILE A 124 5.51 3.20 10.46
N PHE A 125 6.30 4.27 10.29
CA PHE A 125 7.09 4.83 11.40
C PHE A 125 6.20 5.51 12.44
N GLY A 126 5.14 6.20 12.00
CA GLY A 126 4.16 6.78 12.93
C GLY A 126 3.50 5.72 13.81
N TYR A 127 3.16 4.54 13.27
CA TYR A 127 2.48 3.51 14.05
C TYR A 127 3.41 2.79 15.04
N LEU A 128 4.70 2.65 14.69
CA LEU A 128 5.71 2.14 15.62
C LEU A 128 5.86 3.05 16.84
N GLU A 129 5.81 4.37 16.63
CA GLU A 129 5.85 5.36 17.71
C GLU A 129 4.59 5.33 18.57
N SER A 130 3.40 5.54 17.98
CA SER A 130 2.13 5.46 18.71
C SER A 130 0.92 5.17 17.81
N PRO A 131 -0.19 4.65 18.36
CA PRO A 131 -1.42 4.43 17.61
C PRO A 131 -1.98 5.71 16.95
N GLU A 132 -1.79 6.87 17.55
CA GLU A 132 -2.31 8.16 17.08
C GLU A 132 -1.47 8.71 15.93
N LYS A 133 -0.14 8.59 16.03
CA LYS A 133 0.81 9.11 15.03
C LYS A 133 0.68 8.43 13.67
N ARG A 134 0.15 7.20 13.61
CA ARG A 134 -0.15 6.52 12.34
C ARG A 134 -1.15 7.29 11.46
N MET A 135 -1.99 8.15 12.05
CA MET A 135 -3.13 8.74 11.35
C MET A 135 -2.76 9.74 10.26
N LYS A 136 -1.63 10.43 10.39
CA LYS A 136 -1.16 11.34 9.34
C LYS A 136 -0.88 10.58 8.04
N GLY A 137 -0.06 9.52 8.12
CA GLY A 137 0.25 8.67 6.96
C GLY A 137 -0.99 7.93 6.45
N PHE A 138 -1.81 7.38 7.35
CA PHE A 138 -3.01 6.66 6.97
C PHE A 138 -4.01 7.51 6.19
N LYS A 139 -4.30 8.74 6.65
CA LYS A 139 -5.25 9.65 5.97
C LYS A 139 -4.78 10.00 4.55
N LEU A 140 -3.49 10.27 4.38
CA LEU A 140 -2.91 10.57 3.07
C LEU A 140 -2.95 9.33 2.16
N ARG A 141 -2.61 8.15 2.69
CA ARG A 141 -2.69 6.88 1.95
C ARG A 141 -4.13 6.59 1.50
N MET A 142 -5.11 6.85 2.36
CA MET A 142 -6.53 6.72 2.04
C MET A 142 -7.00 7.70 0.97
N LEU A 143 -6.47 8.92 0.94
CA LEU A 143 -6.77 9.88 -0.13
C LEU A 143 -6.31 9.31 -1.48
N VAL A 144 -5.05 8.85 -1.56
CA VAL A 144 -4.51 8.26 -2.79
C VAL A 144 -5.28 7.01 -3.19
N PHE A 145 -5.60 6.14 -2.23
CA PHE A 145 -6.43 4.96 -2.50
C PHE A 145 -7.79 5.32 -3.08
N LYS A 146 -8.48 6.34 -2.54
CA LYS A 146 -9.76 6.81 -3.09
C LYS A 146 -9.61 7.35 -4.51
N LEU A 147 -8.54 8.07 -4.80
CA LEU A 147 -8.24 8.54 -6.15
C LEU A 147 -8.05 7.36 -7.11
N TRP A 148 -7.32 6.33 -6.71
CA TRP A 148 -7.17 5.12 -7.51
C TRP A 148 -8.47 4.34 -7.66
N LEU A 149 -9.27 4.23 -6.60
CA LEU A 149 -10.54 3.53 -6.66
C LEU A 149 -11.50 4.21 -7.65
N LEU A 150 -11.67 5.53 -7.52
CA LEU A 150 -12.51 6.31 -8.44
C LEU A 150 -11.95 6.29 -9.86
N GLY A 151 -10.65 6.53 -10.03
CA GLY A 151 -9.98 6.51 -11.32
C GLY A 151 -10.14 5.17 -12.03
N SER A 152 -9.99 4.06 -11.30
CA SER A 152 -10.16 2.71 -11.85
C SER A 152 -11.61 2.44 -12.30
N GLY A 153 -12.60 2.85 -11.49
CA GLY A 153 -14.01 2.72 -11.84
C GLY A 153 -14.38 3.52 -13.08
N LEU A 154 -13.93 4.78 -13.15
CA LEU A 154 -14.14 5.63 -14.33
C LEU A 154 -13.46 5.04 -15.58
N SER A 155 -12.24 4.52 -15.44
CA SER A 155 -11.50 3.90 -16.56
C SER A 155 -12.24 2.69 -17.13
N LEU A 156 -12.76 1.80 -16.27
CA LEU A 156 -13.56 0.64 -16.69
C LEU A 156 -14.88 1.06 -17.36
N LEU A 157 -15.57 2.05 -16.79
CA LEU A 157 -16.80 2.59 -17.37
C LEU A 157 -16.54 3.21 -18.74
N GLY A 158 -15.48 4.02 -18.88
CA GLY A 158 -15.07 4.62 -20.15
C GLY A 158 -14.79 3.57 -21.21
N TYR A 159 -14.00 2.55 -20.89
CA TYR A 159 -13.72 1.44 -21.80
C TYR A 159 -14.97 0.65 -22.20
N GLY A 160 -15.87 0.39 -21.25
CA GLY A 160 -17.13 -0.29 -21.53
C GLY A 160 -18.01 0.51 -22.50
N LEU A 161 -18.10 1.82 -22.31
CA LEU A 161 -18.88 2.72 -23.17
C LEU A 161 -18.28 2.84 -24.58
N THR A 162 -16.96 3.03 -24.70
CA THR A 162 -16.30 3.12 -26.02
C THR A 162 -16.43 1.82 -26.80
N THR A 163 -16.30 0.68 -26.13
CA THR A 163 -16.47 -0.65 -26.75
C THR A 163 -17.92 -0.88 -27.21
N ALA A 164 -18.91 -0.49 -26.40
CA ALA A 164 -20.32 -0.58 -26.77
C ALA A 164 -20.65 0.32 -27.97
N ALA A 165 -20.15 1.56 -27.98
CA ALA A 165 -20.35 2.50 -29.09
C ALA A 165 -19.71 2.00 -30.40
N ALA A 166 -18.51 1.40 -30.32
CA ALA A 166 -17.85 0.81 -31.48
C ALA A 166 -18.65 -0.36 -32.07
N LYS A 167 -19.29 -1.18 -31.23
CA LYS A 167 -20.17 -2.28 -31.68
C LYS A 167 -21.47 -1.81 -32.31
N LEU A 168 -22.02 -0.68 -31.89
CA LEU A 168 -23.24 -0.11 -32.47
C LEU A 168 -22.98 0.60 -33.80
N SER A 169 -21.74 0.99 -34.06
CA SER A 169 -21.31 1.68 -35.29
C SER A 169 -20.78 0.73 -36.39
N ALA A 170 -20.67 -0.56 -36.09
CA ALA A 170 -20.19 -1.61 -36.99
C ALA A 170 -21.35 -2.44 -37.55
#